data_AF-A0A7W0QCS2-F1
#
_entry.id   AF-A0A7W0QCS2-F1
#
_cell.length_a   1.000
_cell.length_b   1.000
_cell.length_c   1.000
_cell.angle_alpha   90.00
_cell.angle_beta   90.00
_cell.angle_gamma   90.00
#
_symmetry.space_group_name_H-M   'P 1'
#
loop_
_entity.id
_entity.type
_entity.pdbx_description
1 polymer ?
#
loop_
_entity_poly.entity_id
_entity_poly.type
_entity_poly.pdbx_seq_one_letter_code
_entity_poly.pdbx_strand_id
1 'polypeptide(L)'
;MRFPLSTTAAELIDLCGSDTYRVYALDELGEVLDFVTTILASRPRNANVPDVPFAALKAANDATPTTDLRFALHALTEIARINGEALRAISDSQADWITTLAMNKGLPRNVAFPVLPPPPDEEPDDEGDDDHGHAEDEADANASPMMQFLSTVTPLIPGLVATWQGKKDEPGDPEQPGEPPAPVTVNGMAHLARVQQQLTPRERAFLAALLADERGDSVATELSVMPVEQVVALVREHCSKPPSRPPGGELTSKQLRDRVLVLLPRLSPATQMRLVALAPKVSVTAQVPPELRRMLAELAPLDDTTAIAWLEANLDDLEKAFAS
;
A
#
# COMPACT_ATOMS: atom_id res chain seq x y z
N MET A 1 -11.67 29.83 -10.30
CA MET A 1 -12.16 29.62 -11.68
C MET A 1 -12.23 28.12 -11.91
N ARG A 2 -13.33 27.59 -12.44
CA ARG A 2 -13.46 26.15 -12.72
C ARG A 2 -13.24 25.92 -14.21
N PHE A 3 -12.52 24.87 -14.56
CA PHE A 3 -12.23 24.52 -15.95
C PHE A 3 -12.26 22.99 -16.10
N PRO A 4 -12.67 22.47 -17.27
CA PRO A 4 -12.65 21.04 -17.53
C PRO A 4 -11.23 20.49 -17.49
N LEU A 5 -11.09 19.20 -17.15
CA LEU A 5 -9.78 18.52 -17.10
C LEU A 5 -9.03 18.51 -18.44
N SER A 6 -9.73 18.77 -19.55
CA SER A 6 -9.16 18.88 -20.89
C SER A 6 -8.58 20.27 -21.21
N THR A 7 -8.71 21.27 -20.32
CA THR A 7 -8.20 22.61 -20.57
C THR A 7 -6.68 22.62 -20.67
N THR A 8 -6.18 23.17 -21.77
CA THR A 8 -4.74 23.19 -22.04
C THR A 8 -4.06 24.38 -21.35
N ALA A 9 -2.73 24.29 -21.17
CA ALA A 9 -1.96 25.39 -20.59
C ALA A 9 -2.05 26.69 -21.42
N ALA A 10 -2.21 26.60 -22.74
CA ALA A 10 -2.38 27.77 -23.61
C ALA A 10 -3.73 28.46 -23.36
N GLU A 11 -4.81 27.69 -23.22
CA GLU A 11 -6.14 28.22 -22.88
C GLU A 11 -6.16 28.85 -21.49
N LEU A 12 -5.46 28.25 -20.51
CA LEU A 12 -5.29 28.85 -19.18
C LEU A 12 -4.58 30.20 -19.23
N ILE A 13 -3.54 30.34 -20.07
CA ILE A 13 -2.84 31.61 -20.25
C ILE A 13 -3.76 32.66 -20.89
N ASP A 14 -4.58 32.27 -21.85
CA ASP A 14 -5.50 33.18 -22.53
C ASP A 14 -6.66 33.61 -21.60
N LEU A 15 -7.09 32.74 -20.69
CA LEU A 15 -8.16 32.99 -19.73
C LEU A 15 -7.69 33.80 -18.50
N CYS A 16 -6.56 33.42 -17.92
CA CYS A 16 -6.11 33.94 -16.62
C CYS A 16 -4.88 34.84 -16.70
N GLY A 17 -4.14 34.81 -17.82
CA GLY A 17 -2.85 35.48 -17.98
C GLY A 17 -1.67 34.57 -17.64
N SER A 18 -0.45 35.11 -17.80
CA SER A 18 0.77 34.39 -17.43
C SER A 18 1.08 34.56 -15.95
N ASP A 19 0.90 33.50 -15.16
CA ASP A 19 1.23 33.46 -13.73
C ASP A 19 1.38 32.00 -13.23
N THR A 20 1.61 31.84 -11.93
CA THR A 20 1.66 30.57 -11.22
C THR A 20 0.32 30.26 -10.58
N TYR A 21 -0.33 29.17 -11.02
CA TYR A 21 -1.65 28.77 -10.57
C TYR A 21 -1.59 27.52 -9.71
N ARG A 22 -2.31 27.52 -8.59
CA ARG A 22 -2.56 26.30 -7.79
C ARG A 22 -3.82 25.62 -8.31
N VAL A 23 -3.72 24.31 -8.56
CA VAL A 23 -4.82 23.47 -9.04
C VAL A 23 -5.31 22.62 -7.89
N TYR A 24 -6.61 22.72 -7.63
CA TYR A 24 -7.32 21.95 -6.62
C TYR A 24 -8.33 21.05 -7.31
N ALA A 25 -8.48 19.82 -6.81
CA ALA A 25 -9.60 18.97 -7.14
C ALA A 25 -10.81 19.47 -6.36
N LEU A 26 -11.94 19.64 -7.05
CA LEU A 26 -13.20 20.04 -6.44
C LEU A 26 -14.21 18.90 -6.56
N ASP A 27 -15.13 18.79 -5.62
CA ASP A 27 -16.29 17.92 -5.75
C ASP A 27 -17.39 18.55 -6.63
N GLU A 28 -18.53 17.87 -6.75
CA GLU A 28 -19.68 18.32 -7.56
C GLU A 28 -20.32 19.61 -7.03
N LEU A 29 -20.25 19.85 -5.71
CA LEU A 29 -20.71 21.08 -5.06
C LEU A 29 -19.66 22.20 -5.22
N GLY A 30 -18.43 21.82 -5.54
CA GLY A 30 -17.28 22.66 -5.76
C GLY A 30 -16.49 22.99 -4.50
N GLU A 31 -16.64 22.18 -3.46
CA GLU A 31 -15.77 22.16 -2.30
C GLU A 31 -14.41 21.58 -2.66
N VAL A 32 -13.35 22.06 -2.02
CA VAL A 32 -11.98 21.62 -2.28
C VAL A 32 -11.76 20.25 -1.66
N LEU A 33 -11.55 19.24 -2.50
CA LEU A 33 -11.20 17.88 -2.07
C LEU A 33 -9.72 17.78 -1.72
N ASP A 34 -8.86 18.20 -2.64
CA ASP A 34 -7.41 18.08 -2.46
C ASP A 34 -6.63 19.07 -3.33
N PHE A 35 -5.39 19.33 -2.94
CA PHE A 35 -4.41 20.03 -3.75
C PHE A 35 -3.75 19.05 -4.71
N VAL A 36 -3.90 19.31 -6.02
CA VAL A 36 -3.33 18.43 -7.05
C VAL A 36 -1.90 18.85 -7.37
N THR A 37 -1.71 20.12 -7.78
CA THR A 37 -0.41 20.60 -8.27
C THR A 37 -0.36 22.12 -8.42
N THR A 38 0.83 22.65 -8.74
CA THR A 38 1.03 24.04 -9.15
C THR A 38 1.50 24.08 -10.61
N ILE A 39 0.83 24.88 -11.44
CA ILE A 39 1.15 25.06 -12.86
C ILE A 39 1.72 26.45 -13.07
N LEU A 40 2.91 26.53 -13.68
CA LEU A 40 3.45 27.78 -14.20
C LEU A 40 2.95 27.98 -15.64
N ALA A 41 2.00 28.89 -15.83
CA ALA A 41 1.51 29.25 -17.15
C ALA A 41 2.25 30.50 -17.63
N SER A 42 3.16 30.35 -18.60
CA SER A 42 3.87 31.49 -19.19
C SER A 42 3.78 31.43 -20.70
N ARG A 43 3.35 32.52 -21.35
CA ARG A 43 3.40 32.60 -22.82
C ARG A 43 4.88 32.63 -23.24
N PRO A 44 5.34 31.70 -24.09
CA PRO A 44 6.71 31.74 -24.60
C PRO A 44 6.87 33.05 -25.36
N ARG A 45 7.71 33.95 -24.82
CA ARG A 45 8.02 35.23 -25.45
C ARG A 45 8.79 34.91 -26.73
N ASN A 46 8.22 35.24 -27.89
CA ASN A 46 8.87 35.05 -29.19
C ASN A 46 10.33 35.51 -29.14
N ALA A 47 11.25 34.60 -29.44
CA ALA A 47 12.69 34.71 -29.24
C ALA A 47 13.40 35.63 -30.28
N ASN A 48 12.83 36.80 -30.58
CA ASN A 48 13.35 37.71 -31.62
C ASN A 48 13.48 39.19 -31.20
N VAL A 49 13.75 39.49 -29.93
CA VAL A 49 14.02 40.88 -29.49
C VAL A 49 15.37 40.95 -28.77
N PRO A 50 16.37 41.71 -29.27
CA PRO A 50 17.64 41.91 -28.57
C PRO A 50 17.54 43.03 -27.52
N ASP A 51 18.05 42.70 -26.32
CA ASP A 51 18.65 43.47 -25.22
C ASP A 51 18.02 44.75 -24.64
N VAL A 52 17.75 44.69 -23.32
CA VAL A 52 18.16 45.70 -22.31
C VAL A 52 18.53 44.97 -21.01
N PRO A 53 19.64 45.31 -20.31
CA PRO A 53 20.17 44.50 -19.22
C PRO A 53 19.54 44.87 -17.87
N PHE A 54 19.00 43.89 -17.16
CA PHE A 54 18.76 43.95 -15.73
C PHE A 54 19.35 42.69 -15.08
N ALA A 55 20.68 42.72 -14.94
CA ALA A 55 21.43 41.71 -14.21
C ALA A 55 21.26 41.96 -12.71
N ALA A 56 20.50 41.09 -12.02
CA ALA A 56 20.65 40.88 -10.57
C ALA A 56 19.95 39.64 -9.96
N LEU A 57 19.05 38.91 -10.63
CA LEU A 57 18.24 37.88 -9.93
C LEU A 57 17.98 36.57 -10.68
N LYS A 58 18.85 36.16 -11.61
CA LYS A 58 18.61 34.96 -12.43
C LYS A 58 19.87 34.13 -12.67
N ALA A 59 20.43 33.54 -11.61
CA ALA A 59 21.59 32.64 -11.72
C ALA A 59 21.27 31.17 -11.36
N ALA A 60 20.00 30.72 -11.44
CA ALA A 60 19.65 29.34 -11.10
C ALA A 60 18.64 28.65 -12.05
N ASN A 61 18.30 29.23 -13.21
CA ASN A 61 17.23 28.67 -14.06
C ASN A 61 17.61 28.46 -15.54
N ASP A 62 18.90 28.41 -15.87
CA ASP A 62 19.37 28.05 -17.22
C ASP A 62 19.47 26.53 -17.41
N ALA A 63 18.35 25.85 -17.22
CA ALA A 63 18.10 24.55 -17.84
C ALA A 63 17.03 24.76 -18.92
N THR A 64 17.46 24.64 -20.17
CA THR A 64 16.65 24.66 -21.40
C THR A 64 15.31 23.90 -21.27
N PRO A 65 14.15 24.55 -21.47
CA PRO A 65 12.83 23.94 -21.19
C PRO A 65 12.20 23.12 -22.33
N THR A 66 12.93 22.80 -23.41
CA THR A 66 12.37 22.04 -24.55
C THR A 66 12.69 20.54 -24.53
N THR A 67 13.66 20.11 -23.72
CA THR A 67 13.99 18.68 -23.55
C THR A 67 13.10 18.00 -22.52
N ASP A 68 12.63 18.73 -21.50
CA ASP A 68 11.97 18.13 -20.34
C ASP A 68 10.58 17.54 -20.64
N LEU A 69 9.81 18.14 -21.56
CA LEU A 69 8.48 17.62 -21.92
C LEU A 69 8.57 16.32 -22.74
N ARG A 70 9.60 16.17 -23.57
CA ARG A 70 9.87 14.90 -24.26
C ARG A 70 10.34 13.82 -23.29
N PHE A 71 11.18 14.18 -22.31
CA PHE A 71 11.57 13.28 -21.24
C PHE A 71 10.40 12.89 -20.34
N ALA A 72 9.52 13.84 -19.98
CA ALA A 72 8.32 13.59 -19.20
C ALA A 72 7.31 12.71 -19.95
N LEU A 73 7.08 12.93 -21.24
CA LEU A 73 6.24 12.05 -22.06
C LEU A 73 6.84 10.65 -22.22
N HIS A 74 8.15 10.56 -22.38
CA HIS A 74 8.85 9.27 -22.41
C HIS A 74 8.72 8.55 -21.06
N ALA A 75 8.87 9.26 -19.94
CA ALA A 75 8.70 8.72 -18.60
C ALA A 75 7.26 8.26 -18.34
N LEU A 76 6.26 9.04 -18.74
CA LEU A 76 4.84 8.65 -18.62
C LEU A 76 4.52 7.42 -19.46
N THR A 77 5.08 7.33 -20.67
CA THR A 77 4.91 6.15 -21.54
C THR A 77 5.58 4.92 -20.91
N GLU A 78 6.76 5.08 -20.33
CA GLU A 78 7.46 3.99 -19.65
C GLU A 78 6.71 3.53 -18.38
N ILE A 79 6.16 4.46 -17.60
CA ILE A 79 5.32 4.15 -16.43
C ILE A 79 4.04 3.42 -16.87
N ALA A 80 3.39 3.86 -17.94
CA ALA A 80 2.20 3.19 -18.47
C ALA A 80 2.53 1.75 -18.93
N ARG A 81 3.70 1.55 -19.54
CA ARG A 81 4.19 0.22 -19.94
C ARG A 81 4.42 -0.67 -18.72
N ILE A 82 5.11 -0.16 -17.69
CA ILE A 82 5.37 -0.88 -16.43
C ILE A 82 4.06 -1.25 -15.73
N ASN A 83 3.10 -0.32 -15.66
CA ASN A 83 1.79 -0.59 -15.07
C ASN A 83 1.01 -1.65 -15.86
N GLY A 84 1.10 -1.65 -17.19
CA GLY A 84 0.52 -2.69 -18.04
C GLY A 84 1.16 -4.06 -17.79
N GLU A 85 2.47 -4.13 -17.65
CA GLU A 85 3.19 -5.37 -17.31
C GLU A 85 2.84 -5.88 -15.91
N ALA A 86 2.71 -4.99 -14.93
CA ALA A 86 2.30 -5.33 -13.58
C ALA A 86 0.88 -5.91 -13.53
N LEU A 87 -0.09 -5.29 -14.23
CA LEU A 87 -1.46 -5.81 -14.31
C LEU A 87 -1.51 -7.17 -15.03
N ARG A 88 -0.68 -7.36 -16.06
CA ARG A 88 -0.56 -8.65 -16.73
C ARG A 88 0.01 -9.72 -15.82
N ALA A 89 1.06 -9.40 -15.05
CA ALA A 89 1.63 -10.32 -14.06
C ALA A 89 0.63 -10.71 -12.96
N ILE A 90 -0.21 -9.76 -12.50
CA ILE A 90 -1.31 -10.04 -11.57
C ILE A 90 -2.32 -10.99 -12.21
N SER A 91 -2.74 -10.72 -13.46
CA SER A 91 -3.68 -11.58 -14.19
C SER A 91 -3.13 -12.99 -14.40
N ASP A 92 -1.86 -13.11 -14.77
CA ASP A 92 -1.19 -14.41 -14.97
C ASP A 92 -1.07 -15.17 -13.63
N SER A 93 -0.76 -14.47 -12.53
CA SER A 93 -0.76 -15.04 -11.18
C SER A 93 -2.15 -15.51 -10.73
N GLN A 94 -3.22 -14.77 -11.04
CA GLN A 94 -4.59 -15.19 -10.77
C GLN A 94 -4.97 -16.43 -11.59
N ALA A 95 -4.58 -16.47 -12.86
CA ALA A 95 -4.81 -17.64 -13.71
C ALA A 95 -4.07 -18.88 -13.20
N ASP A 96 -2.82 -18.73 -12.74
CA ASP A 96 -2.03 -19.82 -12.18
C ASP A 96 -2.58 -20.28 -10.83
N TRP A 97 -3.07 -19.35 -10.00
CA TRP A 97 -3.77 -19.68 -8.76
C TRP A 97 -5.05 -20.49 -9.02
N ILE A 98 -5.89 -20.06 -9.97
CA ILE A 98 -7.11 -20.79 -10.38
C ILE A 98 -6.74 -22.18 -10.94
N THR A 99 -5.70 -22.26 -11.76
CA THR A 99 -5.22 -23.53 -12.32
C THR A 99 -4.72 -24.46 -11.23
N THR A 100 -3.95 -23.95 -10.27
CA THR A 100 -3.48 -24.68 -9.10
C THR A 100 -4.67 -25.18 -8.27
N LEU A 101 -5.70 -24.36 -8.09
CA LEU A 101 -6.93 -24.70 -7.37
C LEU A 101 -7.73 -25.79 -8.11
N ALA A 102 -7.79 -25.74 -9.44
CA ALA A 102 -8.44 -26.73 -10.29
C ALA A 102 -7.66 -28.06 -10.39
N MET A 103 -6.32 -28.01 -10.38
CA MET A 103 -5.46 -29.18 -10.42
C MET A 103 -5.37 -29.89 -9.07
N ASN A 104 -5.67 -29.21 -7.98
CA ASN A 104 -5.78 -29.81 -6.65
C ASN A 104 -7.08 -30.65 -6.58
N LYS A 105 -7.03 -31.87 -7.13
CA LYS A 105 -8.13 -32.86 -7.25
C LYS A 105 -8.73 -33.33 -5.90
N GLY A 106 -8.45 -32.66 -4.80
CA GLY A 106 -8.97 -32.94 -3.46
C GLY A 106 -10.04 -31.97 -2.96
N LEU A 107 -10.39 -30.91 -3.70
CA LEU A 107 -11.50 -30.04 -3.32
C LEU A 107 -12.84 -30.78 -3.45
N PRO A 108 -13.67 -30.84 -2.40
CA PRO A 108 -14.98 -31.47 -2.49
C PRO A 108 -15.83 -30.70 -3.49
N ARG A 109 -16.17 -31.35 -4.61
CA ARG A 109 -17.00 -30.82 -5.71
C ARG A 109 -18.44 -30.46 -5.31
N ASN A 110 -18.76 -30.51 -4.01
CA ASN A 110 -20.10 -30.37 -3.42
C ASN A 110 -20.12 -29.34 -2.29
N VAL A 111 -19.39 -28.22 -2.41
CA VAL A 111 -19.73 -27.06 -1.58
C VAL A 111 -21.04 -26.52 -2.15
N ALA A 112 -22.16 -26.90 -1.53
CA ALA A 112 -23.44 -26.29 -1.78
C ALA A 112 -23.27 -24.79 -1.54
N PHE A 113 -23.25 -24.00 -2.62
CA PHE A 113 -23.43 -22.56 -2.50
C PHE A 113 -24.75 -22.36 -1.74
N PRO A 114 -24.79 -21.53 -0.68
CA PRO A 114 -26.05 -21.18 -0.06
C PRO A 114 -26.91 -20.56 -1.15
N VAL A 115 -27.98 -21.28 -1.51
CA VAL A 115 -29.03 -20.79 -2.40
C VAL A 115 -29.56 -19.54 -1.72
N LEU A 116 -29.28 -18.38 -2.31
CA LEU A 116 -29.87 -17.12 -1.86
C LEU A 116 -31.40 -17.30 -1.89
N PRO A 117 -32.12 -16.86 -0.86
CA PRO A 117 -33.58 -16.89 -0.89
C PRO A 117 -34.06 -16.17 -2.15
N PRO A 118 -35.09 -16.71 -2.85
CA PRO A 118 -35.65 -16.03 -4.01
C PRO A 118 -36.05 -14.60 -3.59
N PRO A 119 -35.85 -13.60 -4.45
CA PRO A 119 -36.34 -12.26 -4.18
C PRO A 119 -37.84 -12.35 -3.87
N PRO A 120 -38.34 -11.55 -2.90
CA PRO A 120 -39.77 -11.52 -2.62
C PRO A 120 -40.50 -11.20 -3.92
N ASP A 121 -41.58 -11.95 -4.19
CA ASP A 121 -42.47 -11.69 -5.31
C ASP A 121 -42.94 -10.23 -5.22
N GLU A 122 -42.44 -9.39 -6.12
CA GLU A 122 -42.98 -8.06 -6.34
C GLU A 122 -44.42 -8.26 -6.83
N GLU A 123 -45.37 -7.96 -5.96
CA GLU A 123 -46.78 -7.88 -6.33
C GLU A 123 -46.88 -6.88 -7.50
N PRO A 124 -47.59 -7.21 -8.60
CA PRO A 124 -47.80 -6.27 -9.67
C PRO A 124 -48.65 -5.11 -9.15
N ASP A 125 -48.01 -3.97 -8.91
CA ASP A 125 -48.70 -2.72 -8.61
C ASP A 125 -49.52 -2.32 -9.83
N ASP A 126 -50.83 -2.47 -9.64
CA ASP A 126 -51.91 -2.19 -10.58
C ASP A 126 -52.05 -0.67 -10.79
N GLU A 127 -52.50 -0.32 -11.98
CA GLU A 127 -52.42 0.97 -12.64
C GLU A 127 -53.06 2.12 -11.84
N GLY A 128 -52.28 3.20 -11.68
CA GLY A 128 -52.75 4.51 -11.24
C GLY A 128 -52.17 5.60 -12.13
N ASP A 129 -52.83 5.81 -13.27
CA ASP A 129 -52.65 6.93 -14.20
C ASP A 129 -52.81 8.27 -13.47
N ASP A 130 -51.74 9.06 -13.39
CA ASP A 130 -51.82 10.53 -13.25
C ASP A 130 -50.48 11.20 -13.65
N ASP A 131 -50.54 11.76 -14.86
CA ASP A 131 -49.82 12.90 -15.44
C ASP A 131 -48.98 13.76 -14.47
N HIS A 132 -47.64 13.78 -14.66
CA HIS A 132 -46.80 14.97 -14.87
C HIS A 132 -45.33 14.77 -14.46
N GLY A 133 -44.42 15.06 -15.41
CA GLY A 133 -43.06 15.55 -15.11
C GLY A 133 -41.93 14.56 -15.37
N HIS A 134 -41.31 14.67 -16.55
CA HIS A 134 -40.01 14.09 -16.87
C HIS A 134 -38.96 14.43 -15.80
N ALA A 135 -38.62 13.46 -14.96
CA ALA A 135 -37.35 13.40 -14.25
C ALA A 135 -36.55 12.25 -14.88
N GLU A 136 -35.48 12.61 -15.60
CA GLU A 136 -34.50 11.66 -16.11
C GLU A 136 -33.72 11.12 -14.91
N ASP A 137 -34.04 9.88 -14.51
CA ASP A 137 -33.29 9.12 -13.52
C ASP A 137 -31.96 8.69 -14.15
N GLU A 138 -30.89 9.46 -13.89
CA GLU A 138 -29.53 9.06 -14.23
C GLU A 138 -29.12 7.90 -13.31
N ALA A 139 -29.18 6.69 -13.88
CA ALA A 139 -28.56 5.51 -13.30
C ALA A 139 -27.07 5.78 -13.03
N ASP A 140 -26.67 5.66 -11.77
CA ASP A 140 -25.34 5.89 -11.25
C ASP A 140 -24.32 4.92 -11.89
N ALA A 141 -23.68 5.37 -12.97
CA ALA A 141 -22.79 4.57 -13.81
C ALA A 141 -21.34 4.45 -13.27
N ASN A 142 -21.07 4.88 -12.02
CA ASN A 142 -19.70 4.97 -11.49
C ASN A 142 -19.41 4.12 -10.25
N ALA A 143 -20.27 3.16 -9.91
CA ALA A 143 -19.89 2.11 -8.97
C ALA A 143 -18.82 1.21 -9.63
N SER A 144 -17.54 1.43 -9.27
CA SER A 144 -16.43 0.59 -9.74
C SER A 144 -16.76 -0.89 -9.45
N PRO A 145 -16.75 -1.78 -10.46
CA PRO A 145 -17.03 -3.21 -10.29
C PRO A 145 -16.15 -3.86 -9.21
N MET A 146 -14.97 -3.29 -8.95
CA MET A 146 -14.02 -3.74 -7.95
C MET A 146 -14.49 -3.47 -6.51
N MET A 147 -15.22 -2.38 -6.25
CA MET A 147 -15.77 -2.07 -4.92
C MET A 147 -16.98 -2.93 -4.58
N GLN A 148 -17.81 -3.25 -5.59
CA GLN A 148 -18.90 -4.22 -5.44
C GLN A 148 -18.36 -5.65 -5.24
N PHE A 149 -17.27 -6.03 -5.92
CA PHE A 149 -16.62 -7.33 -5.69
C PHE A 149 -16.01 -7.43 -4.28
N LEU A 150 -15.27 -6.41 -3.83
CA LEU A 150 -14.63 -6.41 -2.51
C LEU A 150 -15.66 -6.43 -1.36
N SER A 151 -16.77 -5.72 -1.47
CA SER A 151 -17.84 -5.77 -0.45
C SER A 151 -18.50 -7.15 -0.36
N THR A 152 -18.60 -7.86 -1.49
CA THR A 152 -19.20 -9.20 -1.56
C THR A 152 -18.28 -10.30 -1.01
N VAL A 153 -16.95 -10.14 -1.15
CA VAL A 153 -15.97 -11.18 -0.77
C VAL A 153 -15.48 -11.04 0.67
N THR A 154 -15.51 -9.83 1.25
CA THR A 154 -15.00 -9.56 2.62
C THR A 154 -15.64 -10.43 3.73
N PRO A 155 -16.95 -10.75 3.73
CA PRO A 155 -17.53 -11.63 4.76
C PRO A 155 -17.31 -13.15 4.53
N LEU A 156 -16.76 -13.58 3.38
CA LEU A 156 -16.59 -15.01 3.04
C LEU A 156 -15.26 -15.61 3.50
N ILE A 157 -14.28 -14.79 3.86
CA ILE A 157 -12.91 -15.22 4.22
C ILE A 157 -12.84 -16.02 5.54
N PRO A 158 -13.61 -15.71 6.60
CA PRO A 158 -13.61 -16.53 7.81
C PRO A 158 -14.30 -17.90 7.65
N GLY A 159 -15.28 -18.00 6.73
CA GLY A 159 -16.08 -19.22 6.55
C GLY A 159 -15.36 -20.35 5.79
N LEU A 160 -14.48 -20.02 4.85
CA LEU A 160 -13.72 -20.98 4.05
C LEU A 160 -12.64 -21.74 4.85
N VAL A 161 -12.18 -21.19 5.97
CA VAL A 161 -11.20 -21.85 6.86
C VAL A 161 -11.90 -22.81 7.84
N ALA A 162 -13.17 -22.56 8.18
CA ALA A 162 -13.93 -23.40 9.10
C ALA A 162 -14.38 -24.74 8.48
N THR A 163 -14.62 -24.79 7.15
CA THR A 163 -15.07 -26.01 6.46
C THR A 163 -13.95 -27.02 6.17
N TRP A 164 -12.70 -26.68 6.50
CA TRP A 164 -11.55 -27.59 6.40
C TRP A 164 -11.39 -28.51 7.62
N GLN A 165 -12.16 -28.31 8.69
CA GLN A 165 -12.21 -29.23 9.83
C GLN A 165 -13.30 -30.29 9.61
N GLY A 166 -12.92 -31.48 9.13
CA GLY A 166 -13.85 -32.61 9.20
C GLY A 166 -13.52 -33.85 8.39
N LYS A 167 -12.47 -34.59 8.75
CA LYS A 167 -12.55 -36.05 8.69
C LYS A 167 -11.80 -36.64 9.89
N LYS A 168 -12.59 -37.06 10.88
CA LYS A 168 -12.15 -37.73 12.10
C LYS A 168 -12.01 -39.21 11.73
N ASP A 169 -10.80 -39.73 11.76
CA ASP A 169 -10.52 -41.14 11.48
C ASP A 169 -11.25 -42.04 12.48
N GLU A 170 -11.99 -43.02 11.95
CA GLU A 170 -12.55 -44.13 12.72
C GLU A 170 -11.46 -45.15 13.09
N PRO A 171 -11.56 -45.83 14.23
CA PRO A 171 -10.58 -46.84 14.64
C PRO A 171 -10.96 -48.24 14.14
N GLY A 172 -10.02 -48.92 13.49
CA GLY A 172 -10.02 -50.39 13.44
C GLY A 172 -9.49 -51.02 12.14
N ASP A 173 -8.24 -51.50 12.14
CA ASP A 173 -7.92 -52.93 12.13
C ASP A 173 -6.40 -53.18 12.32
N PRO A 174 -5.97 -54.33 12.88
CA PRO A 174 -4.61 -54.53 13.34
C PRO A 174 -3.61 -54.95 12.24
N GLU A 175 -2.47 -54.27 12.28
CA GLU A 175 -1.10 -54.64 11.91
C GLU A 175 -0.87 -55.75 10.87
N GLN A 176 -0.40 -55.32 9.69
CA GLN A 176 0.44 -56.14 8.79
C GLN A 176 1.89 -55.63 8.89
N PRO A 177 2.85 -56.40 9.42
CA PRO A 177 4.22 -55.95 9.60
C PRO A 177 5.06 -56.24 8.36
N GLY A 178 5.63 -55.21 7.74
CA GLY A 178 6.77 -55.37 6.83
C GLY A 178 6.75 -54.51 5.59
N GLU A 179 6.79 -53.19 5.73
CA GLU A 179 7.31 -52.33 4.67
C GLU A 179 8.12 -51.19 5.30
N PRO A 180 9.39 -50.96 4.92
CA PRO A 180 10.16 -49.83 5.43
C PRO A 180 9.46 -48.53 5.02
N PRO A 181 9.20 -47.59 5.96
CA PRO A 181 8.44 -46.39 5.65
C PRO A 181 9.17 -45.58 4.57
N ALA A 182 8.47 -45.33 3.46
CA ALA A 182 8.91 -44.38 2.46
C ALA A 182 9.21 -43.02 3.13
N PRO A 183 10.20 -42.25 2.65
CA PRO A 183 10.50 -40.94 3.22
C PRO A 183 9.24 -40.07 3.11
N VAL A 184 8.64 -39.77 4.26
CA VAL A 184 7.47 -38.90 4.34
C VAL A 184 7.92 -37.52 3.91
N THR A 185 7.64 -37.14 2.66
CA THR A 185 7.81 -35.79 2.16
C THR A 185 6.80 -34.90 2.88
N VAL A 186 7.24 -34.31 3.99
CA VAL A 186 6.43 -33.35 4.74
C VAL A 186 6.17 -32.15 3.83
N ASN A 187 4.92 -31.94 3.47
CA ASN A 187 4.52 -30.77 2.69
C ASN A 187 4.75 -29.50 3.54
N GLY A 188 5.81 -28.75 3.24
CA GLY A 188 6.24 -27.59 4.01
C GLY A 188 5.15 -26.53 4.19
N MET A 189 4.25 -26.38 3.21
CA MET A 189 3.11 -25.48 3.31
C MET A 189 2.09 -25.92 4.37
N ALA A 190 1.80 -27.22 4.45
CA ALA A 190 0.92 -27.76 5.47
C ALA A 190 1.55 -27.66 6.87
N HIS A 191 2.87 -27.79 6.96
CA HIS A 191 3.63 -27.61 8.21
C HIS A 191 3.52 -26.17 8.74
N LEU A 192 3.81 -25.18 7.89
CA LEU A 192 3.72 -23.76 8.26
C LEU A 192 2.29 -23.35 8.62
N ALA A 193 1.28 -23.88 7.92
CA ALA A 193 -0.12 -23.63 8.26
C ALA A 193 -0.48 -24.14 9.68
N ARG A 194 0.00 -25.32 10.08
CA ARG A 194 -0.19 -25.86 11.43
C ARG A 194 0.54 -25.02 12.49
N VAL A 195 1.75 -24.54 12.20
CA VAL A 195 2.48 -23.61 13.07
C VAL A 195 1.66 -22.33 13.27
N GLN A 196 1.18 -21.71 12.20
CA GLN A 196 0.40 -20.46 12.27
C GLN A 196 -0.89 -20.59 13.09
N GLN A 197 -1.54 -21.75 13.10
CA GLN A 197 -2.74 -22.00 13.91
C GLN A 197 -2.49 -22.01 15.42
N GLN A 198 -1.27 -22.34 15.86
CA GLN A 198 -0.92 -22.39 17.28
C GLN A 198 -0.33 -21.07 17.84
N LEU A 199 -0.11 -20.08 16.96
CA LEU A 199 0.50 -18.79 17.30
C LEU A 199 -0.54 -17.70 17.56
N THR A 200 -0.24 -16.82 18.52
CA THR A 200 -1.04 -15.61 18.76
C THR A 200 -0.96 -14.64 17.56
N PRO A 201 -1.88 -13.67 17.40
CA PRO A 201 -1.81 -12.70 16.30
C PRO A 201 -0.47 -11.95 16.22
N ARG A 202 0.11 -11.61 17.38
CA ARG A 202 1.42 -10.94 17.47
C ARG A 202 2.56 -11.85 17.01
N GLU A 203 2.54 -13.11 17.42
CA GLU A 203 3.52 -14.12 17.00
C GLU A 203 3.43 -14.43 15.50
N ARG A 204 2.21 -14.45 14.94
CA ARG A 204 1.99 -14.61 13.50
C ARG A 204 2.58 -13.45 12.70
N ALA A 205 2.39 -12.22 13.16
CA ALA A 205 2.99 -11.04 12.52
C ALA A 205 4.53 -11.10 12.57
N PHE A 206 5.11 -11.54 13.69
CA PHE A 206 6.55 -11.75 13.81
C PHE A 206 7.06 -12.81 12.83
N LEU A 207 6.41 -13.98 12.77
CA LEU A 207 6.79 -15.05 11.85
C LEU A 207 6.68 -14.58 10.38
N ALA A 208 5.62 -13.84 10.03
CA ALA A 208 5.46 -13.27 8.69
C ALA A 208 6.57 -12.28 8.34
N ALA A 209 6.96 -11.41 9.28
CA ALA A 209 8.07 -10.47 9.09
C ALA A 209 9.41 -11.19 8.92
N LEU A 210 9.61 -12.29 9.65
CA LEU A 210 10.84 -13.09 9.58
C LEU A 210 10.95 -13.84 8.25
N LEU A 211 9.82 -14.29 7.69
CA LEU A 211 9.73 -14.90 6.37
C LEU A 211 9.78 -13.90 5.21
N ALA A 212 9.45 -12.63 5.46
CA ALA A 212 9.54 -11.56 4.45
C ALA A 212 10.95 -10.95 4.32
N ASP A 213 11.88 -11.31 5.20
CA ASP A 213 13.28 -10.87 5.12
C ASP A 213 14.02 -11.54 3.95
N GLU A 214 15.17 -11.00 3.54
CA GLU A 214 16.00 -11.55 2.44
C GLU A 214 16.46 -12.99 2.70
N ARG A 215 16.43 -13.41 3.98
CA ARG A 215 16.75 -14.77 4.42
C ARG A 215 15.50 -15.66 4.61
N GLY A 216 14.34 -15.17 4.22
CA GLY A 216 13.04 -15.81 4.44
C GLY A 216 12.97 -17.25 3.96
N ASP A 217 13.47 -17.53 2.75
CA ASP A 217 13.46 -18.88 2.16
C ASP A 217 14.36 -19.86 2.93
N SER A 218 15.52 -19.39 3.40
CA SER A 218 16.43 -20.19 4.22
C SER A 218 15.79 -20.52 5.56
N VAL A 219 15.12 -19.54 6.19
CA VAL A 219 14.45 -19.76 7.46
C VAL A 219 13.22 -20.66 7.28
N ALA A 220 12.44 -20.48 6.22
CA ALA A 220 11.31 -21.36 5.90
C ALA A 220 11.74 -22.82 5.78
N THR A 221 12.89 -23.05 5.14
CA THR A 221 13.49 -24.38 4.98
C THR A 221 13.89 -24.94 6.35
N GLU A 222 14.58 -24.17 7.19
CA GLU A 222 14.97 -24.59 8.54
C GLU A 222 13.77 -24.91 9.44
N LEU A 223 12.74 -24.06 9.41
CA LEU A 223 11.49 -24.26 10.15
C LEU A 223 10.68 -25.46 9.66
N SER A 224 10.83 -25.86 8.39
CA SER A 224 10.11 -27.01 7.83
C SER A 224 10.64 -28.36 8.31
N VAL A 225 11.89 -28.40 8.80
CA VAL A 225 12.54 -29.61 9.32
C VAL A 225 12.33 -29.77 10.83
N MET A 226 11.98 -28.68 11.53
CA MET A 226 11.68 -28.70 12.95
C MET A 226 10.23 -29.15 13.22
N PRO A 227 9.97 -29.87 14.33
CA PRO A 227 8.59 -30.17 14.74
C PRO A 227 7.83 -28.88 15.09
N VAL A 228 6.52 -28.88 14.81
CA VAL A 228 5.62 -27.71 14.96
C VAL A 228 5.75 -27.07 16.34
N GLU A 229 5.83 -27.88 17.38
CA GLU A 229 5.88 -27.49 18.80
C GLU A 229 7.17 -26.75 19.11
N GLN A 230 8.29 -27.17 18.50
CA GLN A 230 9.59 -26.52 18.66
C GLN A 230 9.63 -25.19 17.93
N VAL A 231 9.03 -25.10 16.73
CA VAL A 231 8.88 -23.82 16.01
C VAL A 231 8.03 -22.84 16.82
N VAL A 232 6.90 -23.29 17.37
CA VAL A 232 6.02 -22.46 18.20
C VAL A 232 6.73 -21.98 19.46
N ALA A 233 7.49 -22.86 20.13
CA ALA A 233 8.30 -22.48 21.30
C ALA A 233 9.35 -21.43 20.94
N LEU A 234 10.05 -21.59 19.82
CA LEU A 234 11.08 -20.65 19.35
C LEU A 234 10.48 -19.27 19.03
N VAL A 235 9.36 -19.23 18.31
CA VAL A 235 8.65 -17.99 17.98
C VAL A 235 8.15 -17.29 19.25
N ARG A 236 7.59 -18.05 20.20
CA ARG A 236 7.16 -17.51 21.51
C ARG A 236 8.33 -16.98 22.32
N GLU A 237 9.45 -17.70 22.36
CA GLU A 237 10.66 -17.26 23.06
C GLU A 237 11.15 -15.92 22.48
N HIS A 238 11.22 -15.80 21.15
CA HIS A 238 11.64 -14.57 20.48
C HIS A 238 10.66 -13.41 20.70
N CYS A 239 9.35 -13.67 20.71
CA CYS A 239 8.35 -12.66 21.01
C CYS A 239 8.33 -12.25 22.49
N SER A 240 8.73 -13.16 23.40
CA SER A 240 8.82 -12.91 24.84
C SER A 240 10.07 -12.14 25.24
N LYS A 241 11.14 -12.23 24.44
CA LYS A 241 12.32 -11.40 24.60
C LYS A 241 11.93 -9.96 24.24
N PRO A 242 12.08 -8.99 25.16
CA PRO A 242 11.93 -7.59 24.79
C PRO A 242 12.90 -7.32 23.62
N PRO A 243 12.50 -6.51 22.63
CA PRO A 243 13.34 -6.26 21.45
C PRO A 243 14.74 -5.91 21.94
N SER A 244 15.69 -6.79 21.66
CA SER A 244 17.05 -6.63 22.16
C SER A 244 17.55 -5.31 21.59
N ARG A 245 17.78 -4.35 22.49
CA ARG A 245 18.33 -3.04 22.18
C ARG A 245 19.49 -3.25 21.19
N PRO A 246 19.44 -2.70 19.97
CA PRO A 246 20.51 -2.90 19.01
C PRO A 246 21.81 -2.43 19.68
N PRO A 247 22.88 -3.23 19.65
CA PRO A 247 24.12 -2.92 20.34
C PRO A 247 24.80 -1.74 19.63
N GLY A 248 24.51 -0.52 20.07
CA GLY A 248 25.27 0.70 19.75
C GLY A 248 25.56 0.99 18.27
N GLY A 249 24.87 0.34 17.32
CA GLY A 249 25.04 0.56 15.89
C GLY A 249 24.23 1.77 15.44
N GLU A 250 24.83 2.60 14.58
CA GLU A 250 24.09 3.61 13.80
C GLU A 250 22.84 2.96 13.22
N LEU A 251 21.66 3.50 13.55
CA LEU A 251 20.44 3.01 12.92
C LEU A 251 20.51 3.27 11.44
N THR A 252 20.21 2.24 10.67
CA THR A 252 20.09 2.39 9.22
C THR A 252 18.95 3.37 8.92
N SER A 253 19.07 4.15 7.85
CA SER A 253 18.01 5.08 7.42
C SER A 253 16.64 4.40 7.29
N LYS A 254 16.63 3.09 7.00
CA LYS A 254 15.42 2.25 6.96
C LYS A 254 14.78 2.10 8.35
N GLN A 255 15.55 1.67 9.35
CA GLN A 255 15.04 1.51 10.73
C GLN A 255 14.48 2.81 11.31
N LEU A 256 15.11 3.93 10.96
CA LEU A 256 14.68 5.24 11.40
C LEU A 256 13.38 5.68 10.72
N ARG A 257 13.25 5.43 9.42
CA ARG A 257 12.01 5.64 8.68
C ARG A 257 10.87 4.78 9.24
N ASP A 258 11.14 3.50 9.49
CA ASP A 258 10.15 2.58 10.07
C ASP A 258 9.71 3.06 11.46
N ARG A 259 10.63 3.55 12.28
CA ARG A 259 10.32 4.11 13.60
C ARG A 259 9.43 5.35 13.50
N VAL A 260 9.74 6.27 12.61
CA VAL A 260 8.93 7.48 12.37
C VAL A 260 7.52 7.11 11.87
N LEU A 261 7.40 6.14 10.96
CA LEU A 261 6.11 5.67 10.44
C LEU A 261 5.23 5.06 11.54
N VAL A 262 5.83 4.33 12.50
CA VAL A 262 5.11 3.77 13.65
C VAL A 262 4.61 4.87 14.60
N LEU A 263 5.36 5.96 14.75
CA LEU A 263 4.99 7.07 15.63
C LEU A 263 4.01 8.05 14.97
N LEU A 264 4.00 8.15 13.64
CA LEU A 264 3.17 9.07 12.86
C LEU A 264 1.70 9.15 13.32
N PRO A 265 0.94 8.05 13.45
CA PRO A 265 -0.48 8.11 13.84
C PRO A 265 -0.73 8.59 15.28
N ARG A 266 0.32 8.68 16.11
CA ARG A 266 0.24 9.10 17.51
C ARG A 266 0.65 10.56 17.73
N LEU A 267 1.20 11.22 16.71
CA LEU A 267 1.60 12.63 16.75
C LEU A 267 0.37 13.54 16.57
N SER A 268 0.49 14.81 16.98
CA SER A 268 -0.54 15.81 16.66
C SER A 268 -0.72 15.98 15.13
N PRO A 269 -1.91 16.29 14.61
CA PRO A 269 -2.14 16.45 13.17
C PRO A 269 -1.23 17.49 12.51
N ALA A 270 -0.92 18.58 13.23
CA ALA A 270 0.00 19.61 12.75
C ALA A 270 1.43 19.06 12.59
N THR A 271 1.89 18.28 13.58
CA THR A 271 3.20 17.61 13.54
C THR A 271 3.26 16.59 12.41
N GLN A 272 2.20 15.80 12.21
CA GLN A 272 2.12 14.81 11.13
C GLN A 272 2.31 15.44 9.76
N MET A 273 1.59 16.52 9.45
CA MET A 273 1.68 17.21 8.16
C MET A 273 3.09 17.74 7.88
N ARG A 274 3.72 18.33 8.89
CA ARG A 274 5.10 18.84 8.79
C ARG A 274 6.10 17.71 8.56
N LEU A 275 5.96 16.60 9.27
CA LEU A 275 6.83 15.43 9.14
C LEU A 275 6.68 14.74 7.77
N VAL A 276 5.45 14.66 7.25
CA VAL A 276 5.17 14.16 5.89
C VAL A 276 5.78 15.07 4.82
N ALA A 277 5.74 16.40 5.01
CA ALA A 277 6.39 17.35 4.10
C ALA A 277 7.93 17.19 4.05
N LEU A 278 8.54 16.65 5.11
CA LEU A 278 9.98 16.35 5.16
C LEU A 278 10.35 14.98 4.55
N ALA A 279 9.41 14.03 4.46
CA ALA A 279 9.67 12.67 3.99
C ALA A 279 10.32 12.55 2.59
N PRO A 280 9.93 13.36 1.58
CA PRO A 280 10.59 13.35 0.27
C PRO A 280 12.05 13.79 0.37
N LYS A 281 12.35 14.79 1.22
CA LYS A 281 13.71 15.31 1.41
C LYS A 281 14.64 14.25 2.00
N VAL A 282 14.12 13.44 2.94
CA VAL A 282 14.86 12.33 3.57
C VAL A 282 15.13 11.20 2.58
N SER A 283 14.23 10.98 1.62
CA SER A 283 14.30 9.87 0.67
C SER A 283 15.17 10.17 -0.55
N VAL A 284 15.23 11.44 -0.97
CA VAL A 284 15.97 11.88 -2.17
C VAL A 284 17.45 12.14 -1.87
N THR A 285 17.79 12.54 -0.65
CA THR A 285 19.20 12.74 -0.27
C THR A 285 19.85 11.41 0.09
N ALA A 286 20.65 10.87 -0.84
CA ALA A 286 21.54 9.74 -0.57
C ALA A 286 22.50 10.01 0.62
N GLN A 287 22.69 11.29 0.99
CA GLN A 287 23.41 11.73 2.17
C GLN A 287 22.50 12.55 3.08
N VAL A 288 21.88 11.88 4.05
CA VAL A 288 21.25 12.56 5.20
C VAL A 288 22.34 13.40 5.90
N PRO A 289 22.11 14.71 6.13
CA PRO A 289 23.07 15.57 6.81
C PRO A 289 23.51 14.97 8.17
N PRO A 290 24.78 15.13 8.57
CA PRO A 290 25.32 14.51 9.79
C PRO A 290 24.61 15.00 11.06
N GLU A 291 24.17 16.26 11.09
CA GLU A 291 23.37 16.81 12.19
C GLU A 291 22.02 16.09 12.30
N LEU A 292 21.38 15.85 11.16
CA LEU A 292 20.09 15.18 11.10
C LEU A 292 20.20 13.72 11.53
N ARG A 293 21.27 13.01 11.13
CA ARG A 293 21.58 11.69 11.68
C ARG A 293 21.75 11.71 13.18
N ARG A 294 22.45 12.71 13.73
CA ARG A 294 22.68 12.81 15.17
C ARG A 294 21.37 13.01 15.93
N MET A 295 20.52 13.94 15.49
CA MET A 295 19.22 14.17 16.11
C MET A 295 18.33 12.93 16.00
N LEU A 296 18.29 12.29 14.83
CA LEU A 296 17.51 11.06 14.64
C LEU A 296 18.05 9.85 15.43
N ALA A 297 19.36 9.80 15.71
CA ALA A 297 19.95 8.79 16.57
C ALA A 297 19.52 8.94 18.03
N GLU A 298 19.21 10.15 18.49
CA GLU A 298 18.63 10.40 19.81
C GLU A 298 17.19 9.90 19.92
N LEU A 299 16.44 9.86 18.81
CA LEU A 299 15.07 9.35 18.76
C LEU A 299 14.99 7.84 18.99
N ALA A 300 15.96 7.10 18.46
CA ALA A 300 15.92 5.64 18.45
C ALA A 300 15.90 4.93 19.81
N PRO A 301 16.66 5.36 20.84
CA PRO A 301 16.60 4.75 22.16
C PRO A 301 15.36 5.15 22.97
N LEU A 302 14.56 6.12 22.51
CA LEU A 302 13.40 6.62 23.25
C LEU A 302 12.20 5.67 23.11
N ASP A 303 11.49 5.48 24.21
CA ASP A 303 10.16 4.89 24.22
C ASP A 303 9.19 5.76 23.40
N ASP A 304 8.07 5.17 22.96
CA ASP A 304 7.13 5.85 22.06
C ASP A 304 6.63 7.19 22.62
N THR A 305 6.36 7.25 23.94
CA THR A 305 5.84 8.47 24.58
C THR A 305 6.90 9.56 24.63
N THR A 306 8.13 9.24 25.00
CA THR A 306 9.23 10.22 25.01
C THR A 306 9.67 10.60 23.60
N ALA A 307 9.60 9.67 22.64
CA ALA A 307 9.91 9.93 21.24
C ALA A 307 8.92 10.92 20.60
N ILE A 308 7.63 10.82 20.95
CA ILE A 308 6.60 11.79 20.51
C ILE A 308 6.92 13.19 21.07
N ALA A 309 7.14 13.30 22.38
CA ALA A 309 7.45 14.58 23.01
C ALA A 309 8.75 15.19 22.45
N TRP A 310 9.76 14.35 22.18
CA TRP A 310 11.00 14.77 21.55
C TRP A 310 10.78 15.26 20.12
N LEU A 311 9.97 14.56 19.30
CA LEU A 311 9.67 14.97 17.92
C LEU A 311 8.96 16.32 17.89
N GLU A 312 7.99 16.53 18.78
CA GLU A 312 7.27 17.80 18.85
C GLU A 312 8.16 18.96 19.30
N ALA A 313 9.10 18.71 20.22
CA ALA A 313 10.03 19.73 20.69
C ALA A 313 11.13 20.09 19.68
N ASN A 314 11.55 19.15 18.83
CA ASN A 314 12.70 19.31 17.92
C ASN A 314 12.30 19.42 16.44
N LEU A 315 11.00 19.52 16.14
CA LEU A 315 10.50 19.56 14.76
C LEU A 315 11.01 20.78 13.98
N ASP A 316 11.07 21.94 14.63
CA ASP A 316 11.53 23.19 14.01
C ASP A 316 13.02 23.10 13.63
N ASP A 317 13.82 22.42 14.45
CA ASP A 317 15.25 22.23 14.20
C ASP A 317 15.49 21.15 13.12
N LEU A 318 14.65 20.10 13.07
CA LEU A 318 14.61 19.16 11.95
C LEU A 318 14.31 19.87 10.63
N GLU A 319 13.32 20.76 10.59
CA GLU A 319 12.98 21.52 9.39
C GLU A 319 14.11 22.45 8.93
N LYS A 320 14.76 23.15 9.87
CA LYS A 320 15.92 23.99 9.57
C LYS A 320 17.08 23.18 9.00
N ALA A 321 17.37 22.01 9.57
CA ALA A 321 18.42 21.11 9.10
C ALA A 321 18.13 20.53 7.69
N PHE A 322 16.85 20.47 7.28
CA PHE A 322 16.44 20.11 5.91
C PHE A 322 16.36 21.30 4.95
N ALA A 323 16.54 22.53 5.43
CA ALA A 323 16.54 23.74 4.63
C ALA A 323 17.96 24.25 4.31
N SER A 324 18.95 23.88 5.13
CA SER A 324 20.39 24.11 4.92
C SER A 324 20.98 23.15 3.90
#